data_AF-A0A1F8B9P9-F1
#
_entry.id   AF-A0A1F8B9P9-F1
#
_cell.length_a   1.000
_cell.length_b   1.000
_cell.length_c   1.000
_cell.angle_alpha   90.00
_cell.angle_beta   90.00
_cell.angle_gamma   90.00
#
_symmetry.space_group_name_H-M   'P 1'
#
loop_
_entity.id
_entity.type
_entity.pdbx_description
1 polymer ?
#
loop_
_entity_poly.entity_id
_entity_poly.type
_entity_poly.pdbx_seq_one_letter_code
_entity_poly.pdbx_strand_id
1 'polypeptide(L)' 'MPKNKTTLPKLLTIRQAAEVLNVHVETLRRWGKSGKLKAIRVNERGDRRYDPRDLENLLKKNKYD' A
#
# COMPACT_ATOMS: atom_id res chain seq x y z
N MET A 1 -31.22 1.56 11.51
CA MET A 1 -30.23 0.91 10.61
C MET A 1 -28.93 0.74 11.39
N PRO A 2 -28.40 -0.48 11.59
CA PRO A 2 -27.22 -0.67 12.43
C PRO A 2 -25.99 -0.05 11.74
N LYS A 3 -25.40 0.95 12.40
CA LYS A 3 -24.10 1.54 12.06
C LYS A 3 -22.98 0.66 12.62
N ASN A 4 -22.71 -0.50 12.01
CA ASN A 4 -21.46 -1.20 12.30
C ASN A 4 -20.37 -0.63 11.39
N LYS A 5 -19.76 0.48 11.83
CA LYS A 5 -18.45 0.90 11.33
C LYS A 5 -17.44 -0.11 11.89
N THR A 6 -17.23 -1.22 11.18
CA THR A 6 -16.09 -2.09 11.44
C THR A 6 -14.84 -1.23 11.28
N THR A 7 -14.13 -0.99 12.38
CA THR A 7 -12.92 -0.14 12.47
C THR A 7 -11.71 -0.82 11.85
N LEU A 8 -11.88 -1.43 10.68
CA LEU A 8 -10.78 -2.03 9.94
C LEU A 8 -9.98 -0.90 9.29
N PRO A 9 -8.64 -0.95 9.37
CA PRO A 9 -7.79 0.03 8.69
C PRO A 9 -8.03 -0.05 7.19
N LYS A 10 -8.26 1.11 6.56
CA LYS A 10 -8.54 1.21 5.13
C LYS A 10 -7.25 0.95 4.35
N LEU A 11 -7.05 -0.29 3.92
CA LEU A 11 -5.91 -0.64 3.07
C LEU A 11 -6.06 -0.03 1.67
N LEU A 12 -4.98 0.56 1.19
CA LEU A 12 -4.91 1.19 -0.12
C LEU A 12 -4.73 0.16 -1.21
N THR A 13 -5.40 0.38 -2.34
CA THR A 13 -5.11 -0.34 -3.58
C THR A 13 -3.73 0.06 -4.11
N ILE A 14 -3.17 -0.74 -5.03
CA ILE A 14 -1.91 -0.39 -5.69
C ILE A 14 -1.95 0.96 -6.40
N ARG A 15 -3.11 1.36 -6.95
CA ARG A 15 -3.29 2.65 -7.63
C ARG A 15 -3.21 3.82 -6.64
N GLN A 16 -3.96 3.72 -5.54
CA GLN A 16 -3.93 4.73 -4.48
C GLN A 16 -2.54 4.85 -3.85
N ALA A 17 -1.87 3.72 -3.62
CA ALA A 17 -0.50 3.73 -3.14
C ALA A 17 0.46 4.42 -4.12
N ALA A 18 0.23 4.26 -5.43
CA ALA A 18 1.05 4.87 -6.48
C ALA A 18 0.90 6.40 -6.47
N GLU A 19 -0.34 6.87 -6.33
CA GLU A 19 -0.67 8.30 -6.22
C GLU A 19 -0.04 8.93 -4.99
N VAL A 20 -0.12 8.28 -3.81
CA VAL A 20 0.47 8.79 -2.56
C VAL A 20 1.98 8.94 -2.67
N LEU A 21 2.65 7.98 -3.31
CA LEU A 21 4.11 7.99 -3.47
C LEU A 21 4.58 8.76 -4.71
N ASN A 22 3.64 9.26 -5.52
CA ASN A 22 3.89 9.90 -6.80
C ASN A 22 4.80 9.07 -7.73
N VAL A 23 4.51 7.77 -7.84
CA VAL A 23 5.24 6.83 -8.72
C VAL A 23 4.29 6.09 -9.64
N HIS A 24 4.82 5.47 -10.69
CA HIS A 24 4.04 4.61 -11.56
C HIS A 24 3.62 3.30 -10.84
N VAL A 25 2.43 2.78 -11.15
CA VAL A 25 1.90 1.52 -10.58
C VAL A 25 2.86 0.35 -10.79
N GLU A 26 3.54 0.30 -11.94
CA GLU A 26 4.54 -0.74 -12.22
C GLU A 26 5.75 -0.67 -11.26
N THR A 27 6.15 0.53 -10.85
CA THR A 27 7.21 0.72 -9.85
C THR A 27 6.82 0.07 -8.53
N LEU A 28 5.57 0.24 -8.09
CA LEU A 28 5.04 -0.46 -6.90
C LEU A 28 4.97 -1.98 -7.07
N ARG A 29 4.67 -2.47 -8.29
CA ARG A 29 4.71 -3.91 -8.58
C ARG A 29 6.12 -4.47 -8.42
N ARG A 30 7.11 -3.76 -8.95
CA ARG A 30 8.54 -4.09 -8.83
C ARG A 30 9.00 -4.06 -7.37
N TRP A 31 8.63 -3.04 -6.61
CA TRP A 31 8.96 -2.97 -5.18
C TRP A 31 8.33 -4.09 -4.36
N GLY A 32 7.12 -4.51 -4.71
CA GLY A 32 6.50 -5.69 -4.11
C GLY A 32 7.21 -7.00 -4.48
N LYS A 33 7.85 -7.09 -5.65
CA LYS A 33 8.68 -8.26 -6.03
C LYS A 33 10.05 -8.22 -5.36
N SER A 34 10.64 -7.03 -5.22
CA SER A 34 11.98 -6.84 -4.63
C SER A 34 11.98 -6.82 -3.10
N GLY A 35 10.81 -6.91 -2.46
CA GLY A 35 10.67 -6.82 -1.00
C GLY A 35 10.83 -5.41 -0.43
N LYS A 36 10.97 -4.37 -1.27
CA LYS A 36 11.13 -2.98 -0.83
C LYS A 36 9.87 -2.42 -0.15
N LEU A 37 8.69 -2.88 -0.57
CA LEU A 37 7.42 -2.52 0.03
C LEU A 37 6.55 -3.76 0.20
N LYS A 38 6.09 -4.01 1.44
CA LYS A 38 5.27 -5.17 1.77
C LYS A 38 3.86 -4.98 1.21
N ALA A 39 3.47 -5.87 0.30
CA ALA A 39 2.12 -5.91 -0.25
C ALA A 39 1.33 -7.05 0.40
N ILE A 40 0.14 -6.75 0.91
CA ILE A 40 -0.80 -7.74 1.42
C ILE A 40 -1.57 -8.30 0.23
N ARG A 41 -1.50 -9.62 0.02
CA ARG A 41 -2.33 -10.31 -0.98
C ARG A 41 -3.68 -10.61 -0.34
N VAL A 42 -4.75 -10.10 -0.94
CA VAL A 42 -6.11 -10.24 -0.37
C VAL A 42 -6.93 -11.35 -1.01
N ASN A 43 -6.49 -11.90 -2.15
CA ASN A 43 -7.16 -12.99 -2.84
C ASN A 43 -6.18 -13.84 -3.67
N GLU A 44 -6.67 -14.97 -4.17
CA GLU A 44 -5.93 -15.91 -5.02
C GLU A 44 -5.51 -15.28 -6.36
N ARG A 45 -6.28 -14.29 -6.86
CA ARG A 45 -5.93 -13.50 -8.06
C ARG A 45 -4.65 -12.67 -7.87
N GLY A 46 -4.23 -12.43 -6.62
CA GLY A 46 -3.02 -11.69 -6.30
C GLY A 46 -3.22 -10.18 -6.21
N ASP A 47 -4.44 -9.73 -5.90
CA ASP A 47 -4.71 -8.32 -5.63
C ASP A 47 -3.90 -7.86 -4.43
N ARG A 48 -3.25 -6.71 -4.60
CA ARG A 48 -2.32 -6.14 -3.63
C ARG A 48 -2.95 -4.96 -2.91
N ARG A 49 -2.85 -5.03 -1.58
CA ARG A 49 -3.24 -3.96 -0.67
C ARG A 49 -2.04 -3.48 0.13
N TYR A 50 -2.01 -2.19 0.42
CA TYR A 50 -0.92 -1.53 1.12
C TYR A 50 -1.44 -0.82 2.35
N ASP A 51 -0.69 -0.92 3.45
CA ASP A 51 -0.99 -0.20 4.68
C ASP A 51 -0.51 1.26 4.52
N PRO A 52 -1.35 2.27 4.73
CA PRO A 52 -0.93 3.67 4.70
C PRO A 52 0.30 3.96 5.57
N ARG A 53 0.42 3.29 6.73
CA ARG A 53 1.55 3.46 7.65
C ARG A 53 2.88 3.04 7.03
N ASP A 54 2.87 1.97 6.22
CA ASP A 54 4.07 1.51 5.52
C ASP A 54 4.49 2.52 4.44
N LEU A 55 3.53 3.15 3.76
CA LEU A 55 3.82 4.23 2.81
C LEU A 55 4.42 5.45 3.50
N GLU A 56 3.85 5.88 4.62
CA GLU A 56 4.38 6.99 5.42
C GLU A 56 5.81 6.72 5.91
N ASN A 57 6.07 5.50 6.39
CA ASN A 57 7.41 5.10 6.81
C ASN A 57 8.40 5.13 5.64
N LEU A 58 7.98 4.72 4.45
CA LEU A 58 8.81 4.76 3.24
C LEU A 58 9.12 6.20 2.79
N LEU A 59 8.14 7.11 2.89
CA LEU A 59 8.34 8.54 2.62
C LEU A 59 9.29 9.19 3.62
N LYS A 60 9.17 8.85 4.91
CA LYS A 60 10.09 9.31 5.94
C LYS A 60 11.50 8.80 5.68
N LYS A 61 11.68 7.51 5.37
CA LYS A 61 12.99 6.92 5.14
C LYS A 61 13.76 7.60 4.00
N ASN A 62 13.11 7.96 2.89
CA ASN A 62 13.76 8.69 1.79
C ASN A 62 14.10 10.16 2.10
N LYS A 63 13.55 10.76 3.17
CA LYS A 63 13.84 12.17 3.53
C LYS A 63 15.08 12.33 4.41
N TYR A 64 15.59 11.24 4.98
CA TYR A 64 16.72 11.23 5.92
C TYR A 64 17.90 10.38 5.40
N ASP A 65 17.89 10.02 4.12
CA ASP A 65 18.97 9.38 3.36
C ASP A 65 19.44 10.40 2.31
#